data_AF-N6YX50-F1
#
_entry.id   AF-N6YX50-F1
#
_cell.length_a   1.000
_cell.length_b   1.000
_cell.length_c   1.000
_cell.angle_alpha   90.00
_cell.angle_beta   90.00
_cell.angle_gamma   90.00
#
_symmetry.space_group_name_H-M   'P 1'
#
loop_
_entity.id
_entity.type
_entity.pdbx_description
1 polymer ?
#
loop_
_entity_poly.entity_id
_entity_poly.type
_entity_poly.pdbx_seq_one_letter_code
_entity_poly.pdbx_strand_id
1 'polypeptide(L)'
;MLANMPEKNQNAACQVAHALSTHAVEREFDFYTAVDDLKPEDTAGADMMGTVEFNSACFYRYAVVDWEKLGENLQGDTELAAKGLRAFLEGFVVAEPTGKQNTFAAHNPPEFILVTVRRNTAPRNLANAFETAIRARDSLTRSSANALLGKARVLQAAYGGESSAFVLDLTGAEIGDAAAPAASLAALIDAVMAEVRRG
;
A
#
# COMPACT_ATOMS: atom_id res chain seq x y z
N MET A 1 21.70 -3.85 7.87
CA MET A 1 23.09 -4.17 7.50
C MET A 1 24.02 -3.28 8.30
N LEU A 2 25.03 -3.84 8.93
CA LEU A 2 26.08 -3.13 9.66
C LEU A 2 27.40 -3.42 8.94
N ALA A 3 27.88 -2.45 8.17
CA ALA A 3 29.09 -2.62 7.36
C ALA A 3 30.35 -2.90 8.22
N ASN A 4 30.39 -2.36 9.44
CA ASN A 4 31.48 -2.52 10.40
C ASN A 4 31.35 -3.76 11.30
N MET A 5 30.22 -4.47 11.26
CA MET A 5 29.97 -5.71 12.01
C MET A 5 29.15 -6.70 11.16
N PRO A 6 29.73 -7.26 10.07
CA PRO A 6 29.00 -8.09 9.13
C PRO A 6 28.35 -9.33 9.78
N GLU A 7 28.94 -9.85 10.84
CA GLU A 7 28.43 -10.98 11.64
C GLU A 7 27.12 -10.69 12.37
N LYS A 8 26.77 -9.40 12.51
CA LYS A 8 25.49 -8.95 13.09
C LYS A 8 24.44 -8.59 12.03
N ASN A 9 24.70 -8.90 10.76
CA ASN A 9 23.72 -8.68 9.70
C ASN A 9 22.53 -9.62 9.87
N GLN A 10 21.32 -9.08 9.71
CA GLN A 10 20.09 -9.86 9.66
C GLN A 10 19.42 -9.71 8.30
N ASN A 11 18.91 -10.82 7.77
CA ASN A 11 18.09 -10.82 6.57
C ASN A 11 16.65 -10.45 6.96
N ALA A 12 16.07 -9.49 6.24
CA ALA A 12 14.72 -9.00 6.51
C ALA A 12 13.67 -10.07 6.20
N ALA A 13 12.65 -10.16 7.05
CA ALA A 13 11.46 -11.00 6.83
C ALA A 13 10.38 -10.30 5.99
N CYS A 14 10.54 -9.01 5.71
CA CYS A 14 9.57 -8.19 5.01
C CYS A 14 10.15 -7.65 3.70
N GLN A 15 9.35 -7.69 2.64
CA GLN A 15 9.65 -7.07 1.35
C GLN A 15 8.54 -6.05 1.05
N VAL A 16 8.91 -4.83 0.69
CA VAL A 16 7.97 -3.77 0.32
C VAL A 16 8.31 -3.31 -1.09
N ALA A 17 7.31 -3.31 -1.98
CA ALA A 17 7.48 -2.77 -3.31
C ALA A 17 7.25 -1.25 -3.31
N HIS A 18 7.85 -0.55 -4.27
CA HIS A 18 7.50 0.84 -4.52
C HIS A 18 6.02 0.94 -4.90
N ALA A 19 5.34 1.97 -4.37
CA ALA A 19 3.98 2.27 -4.76
C ALA A 19 3.97 2.82 -6.19
N LEU A 20 3.03 2.35 -7.00
CA LEU A 20 2.87 2.73 -8.41
C LEU A 20 1.43 3.13 -8.70
N SER A 21 1.23 4.07 -9.61
CA SER A 21 -0.11 4.43 -10.06
C SER A 21 -0.73 3.28 -10.85
N THR A 22 -2.03 3.09 -10.68
CA THR A 22 -2.80 2.07 -11.43
C THR A 22 -3.21 2.55 -12.83
N HIS A 23 -2.97 3.83 -13.12
CA HIS A 23 -3.28 4.49 -14.38
C HIS A 23 -2.12 5.42 -14.78
N ALA A 24 -2.19 5.92 -16.02
CA ALA A 24 -1.30 6.99 -16.47
C ALA A 24 -1.59 8.27 -15.67
N VAL A 25 -0.53 8.90 -15.17
CA VAL A 25 -0.62 10.12 -14.37
C VAL A 25 -0.01 11.26 -15.17
N GLU A 26 -0.73 12.37 -15.26
CA GLU A 26 -0.21 13.61 -15.81
C GLU A 26 0.36 14.46 -14.68
N ARG A 27 1.48 15.12 -14.96
CA ARG A 27 2.15 16.01 -14.00
C ARG A 27 1.53 17.39 -14.14
N GLU A 28 1.07 17.94 -13.03
CA GLU A 28 0.52 19.29 -12.94
C GLU A 28 1.55 20.22 -12.31
N PHE A 29 1.49 21.50 -12.67
CA PHE A 29 2.39 22.53 -12.17
C PHE A 29 1.57 23.63 -11.52
N ASP A 30 1.78 23.82 -10.22
CA ASP A 30 1.21 24.91 -9.43
C ASP A 30 2.18 26.10 -9.42
N PHE A 31 1.76 27.24 -9.97
CA PHE A 31 2.55 28.47 -9.97
C PHE A 31 2.22 29.29 -8.73
N TYR A 32 3.24 29.65 -7.96
CA TYR A 32 3.08 30.42 -6.74
C TYR A 32 4.00 31.65 -6.68
N THR A 33 3.55 32.65 -5.94
CA THR A 33 4.31 33.87 -5.61
C THR A 33 4.45 34.00 -4.10
N ALA A 34 5.53 34.60 -3.62
CA ALA A 34 5.64 35.07 -2.24
C ALA A 34 5.75 36.61 -2.23
N VAL A 35 4.90 37.24 -1.42
CA VAL A 35 4.81 38.70 -1.27
C VAL A 35 5.72 39.14 -0.12
N ASP A 36 6.37 40.29 -0.26
CA ASP A 36 7.10 40.95 0.83
C ASP A 36 6.21 42.01 1.48
N ASP A 37 5.77 41.75 2.72
CA ASP A 37 4.89 42.63 3.48
C ASP A 37 5.55 43.99 3.84
N LEU A 38 6.88 44.13 3.72
CA LEU A 38 7.61 45.37 4.04
C LEU A 38 7.70 46.37 2.87
N LYS A 39 7.16 46.05 1.69
CA LYS A 39 7.17 46.92 0.49
C LYS A 39 5.75 47.22 -0.03
N PRO A 40 4.91 47.95 0.73
CA PRO A 40 3.50 48.15 0.40
C PRO A 40 3.26 48.98 -0.88
N GLU A 41 4.25 49.74 -1.34
CA GLU A 41 4.16 50.55 -2.57
C GLU A 41 4.52 49.75 -3.84
N ASP A 42 5.16 48.59 -3.69
CA ASP A 42 5.51 47.69 -4.80
C ASP A 42 4.33 46.76 -5.11
N THR A 43 3.37 47.29 -5.86
CA THR A 43 2.09 46.63 -6.18
C THR A 43 2.19 45.40 -7.09
N ALA A 44 3.37 45.13 -7.68
CA ALA A 44 3.61 43.91 -8.45
C ALA A 44 3.89 42.68 -7.55
N GLY A 45 4.29 42.89 -6.29
CA GLY A 45 4.07 41.98 -5.16
C GLY A 45 4.63 40.55 -5.24
N ALA A 46 5.58 40.22 -6.11
CA ALA A 46 6.18 38.89 -6.17
C ALA A 46 7.72 38.95 -6.06
N ASP A 47 8.22 39.04 -4.82
CA ASP A 47 9.67 39.01 -4.53
C ASP A 47 10.26 37.59 -4.78
N MET A 48 9.41 36.57 -4.76
CA MET A 48 9.74 35.21 -5.22
C MET A 48 8.61 34.66 -6.11
N MET A 49 9.01 34.00 -7.20
CA MET A 49 8.11 33.19 -8.03
C MET A 49 8.66 31.77 -8.14
N GLY A 50 7.77 30.79 -8.21
CA GLY A 50 8.17 29.40 -8.38
C GLY A 50 7.05 28.53 -8.92
N THR A 51 7.41 27.31 -9.27
CA THR A 51 6.44 26.27 -9.65
C THR A 51 6.65 25.04 -8.78
N VAL A 52 5.59 24.49 -8.22
CA VAL A 52 5.60 23.19 -7.55
C VAL A 52 4.87 22.19 -8.43
N GLU A 53 5.48 21.05 -8.66
CA GLU A 53 4.84 19.97 -9.39
C GLU A 53 4.05 19.07 -8.44
N PHE A 54 2.85 18.66 -8.85
CA PHE A 54 2.03 17.70 -8.13
C PHE A 54 1.25 16.80 -9.11
N ASN A 55 0.61 15.76 -8.56
CA ASN A 55 -0.36 14.95 -9.28
C ASN A 55 -1.36 14.31 -8.31
N SER A 56 -2.40 13.71 -8.87
CA SER A 56 -3.31 12.82 -8.14
C SER A 56 -3.29 11.43 -8.79
N ALA A 57 -3.17 10.39 -7.98
CA ALA A 57 -3.11 9.03 -8.48
C ALA A 57 -3.76 8.02 -7.54
N CYS A 58 -4.42 7.02 -8.12
CA CYS A 58 -4.79 5.82 -7.39
C CYS A 58 -3.57 4.88 -7.31
N PHE A 59 -2.97 4.78 -6.12
CA PHE A 59 -1.76 4.00 -5.88
C PHE A 59 -2.05 2.53 -5.53
N TYR A 60 -1.28 1.63 -6.15
CA TYR A 60 -1.12 0.25 -5.70
C TYR A 60 0.09 0.14 -4.77
N ARG A 61 -0.14 -0.36 -3.55
CA ARG A 61 0.89 -0.65 -2.55
C ARG A 61 0.98 -2.16 -2.34
N TYR A 62 2.19 -2.69 -2.21
CA TYR A 62 2.40 -4.12 -1.98
C TYR A 62 3.51 -4.33 -0.94
N ALA A 63 3.24 -5.23 0.00
CA ALA A 63 4.23 -5.76 0.91
C ALA A 63 3.99 -7.25 1.12
N VAL A 64 5.03 -7.95 1.51
CA VAL A 64 4.94 -9.34 1.95
C VAL A 64 5.78 -9.55 3.19
N VAL A 65 5.26 -10.38 4.10
CA VAL A 65 5.95 -10.80 5.31
C VAL A 65 6.06 -12.31 5.28
N ASP A 66 7.29 -12.79 5.37
CA ASP A 66 7.60 -14.20 5.59
C ASP A 66 7.48 -14.49 7.09
N TRP A 67 6.48 -15.29 7.45
CA TRP A 67 6.17 -15.62 8.84
C TRP A 67 7.26 -16.45 9.51
N GLU A 68 7.80 -17.45 8.80
CA GLU A 68 8.86 -18.30 9.31
C GLU A 68 10.12 -17.47 9.54
N LYS A 69 10.49 -16.65 8.54
CA LYS A 69 11.66 -15.78 8.68
C LYS A 69 11.51 -14.75 9.79
N LEU A 70 10.29 -14.23 10.00
CA LEU A 70 10.01 -13.31 11.11
C LEU A 70 10.21 -14.02 12.46
N GLY A 71 9.72 -15.24 12.61
CA GLY A 71 9.91 -16.07 13.80
C GLY A 71 11.39 -16.34 14.06
N GLU A 72 12.16 -16.74 13.04
CA GLU A 72 13.62 -16.92 13.15
C GLU A 72 14.33 -15.65 13.62
N ASN A 73 14.00 -14.50 13.01
CA ASN A 73 14.58 -13.21 13.36
C ASN A 73 14.28 -12.79 14.82
N LEU A 74 13.21 -13.35 15.40
CA LEU A 74 12.76 -13.13 16.77
C LEU A 74 13.03 -14.34 17.69
N GLN A 75 14.02 -15.17 17.35
CA GLN A 75 14.49 -16.29 18.18
C GLN A 75 13.39 -17.31 18.53
N GLY A 76 12.39 -17.47 17.66
CA GLY A 76 11.26 -18.37 17.87
C GLY A 76 10.17 -17.82 18.81
N ASP A 77 10.23 -16.56 19.21
CA ASP A 77 9.17 -15.91 19.99
C ASP A 77 7.94 -15.62 19.10
N THR A 78 7.03 -16.60 19.06
CA THR A 78 5.80 -16.55 18.26
C THR A 78 4.81 -15.49 18.73
N GLU A 79 4.78 -15.18 20.02
CA GLU A 79 3.91 -14.12 20.56
C GLU A 79 4.43 -12.74 20.17
N LEU A 80 5.74 -12.52 20.24
CA LEU A 80 6.36 -11.29 19.75
C LEU A 80 6.20 -11.15 18.23
N ALA A 81 6.38 -12.23 17.47
CA ALA A 81 6.15 -12.25 16.02
C ALA A 81 4.70 -11.89 15.67
N ALA A 82 3.72 -12.43 16.40
CA ALA A 82 2.31 -12.13 16.18
C ALA A 82 1.99 -10.65 16.47
N LYS A 83 2.51 -10.10 17.58
CA LYS A 83 2.36 -8.67 17.90
C LYS A 83 3.02 -7.77 16.85
N GLY A 84 4.22 -8.13 16.43
CA GLY A 84 4.96 -7.41 15.38
C GLY A 84 4.23 -7.42 14.04
N LEU A 85 3.70 -8.58 13.62
CA LEU A 85 2.93 -8.71 12.39
C LEU A 85 1.65 -7.86 12.44
N ARG A 86 0.89 -7.90 13.54
CA ARG A 86 -0.29 -7.03 13.72
C ARG A 86 0.09 -5.56 13.58
N ALA A 87 1.08 -5.10 14.34
CA ALA A 87 1.51 -3.71 14.31
C ALA A 87 2.00 -3.28 12.92
N PHE A 88 2.68 -4.19 12.20
CA PHE A 88 3.08 -3.97 10.82
C PHE A 88 1.87 -3.83 9.88
N LEU A 89 0.87 -4.70 9.99
CA LEU A 89 -0.33 -4.63 9.14
C LEU A 89 -1.12 -3.34 9.39
N GLU A 90 -1.30 -2.95 10.65
CA GLU A 90 -1.94 -1.68 11.02
C GLU A 90 -1.14 -0.50 10.46
N GLY A 91 0.16 -0.45 10.78
CA GLY A 91 1.08 0.60 10.34
C GLY A 91 1.19 0.70 8.81
N PHE A 92 1.24 -0.42 8.10
CA PHE A 92 1.33 -0.42 6.64
C PHE A 92 0.08 0.15 5.98
N VAL A 93 -1.10 -0.03 6.58
CA VAL A 93 -2.34 0.55 6.04
C VAL A 93 -2.43 2.05 6.32
N VAL A 94 -2.14 2.47 7.56
CA VAL A 94 -2.35 3.86 8.00
C VAL A 94 -1.19 4.80 7.75
N ALA A 95 0.02 4.29 7.51
CA ALA A 95 1.19 5.14 7.29
C ALA A 95 1.11 5.86 5.93
N GLU A 96 1.32 7.17 5.99
CA GLU A 96 1.38 8.10 4.87
C GLU A 96 2.73 8.84 4.87
N PRO A 97 3.37 9.06 3.70
CA PRO A 97 4.53 9.93 3.61
C PRO A 97 4.20 11.36 4.08
N THR A 98 5.11 11.97 4.85
CA THR A 98 4.94 13.32 5.42
C THR A 98 5.35 14.45 4.46
N GLY A 99 5.94 14.09 3.31
CA GLY A 99 6.41 15.05 2.32
C GLY A 99 5.29 15.95 1.82
N LYS A 100 5.50 17.28 1.91
CA LYS A 100 4.60 18.31 1.40
C LYS A 100 3.16 18.24 1.95
N GLN A 101 2.90 17.49 3.03
CA GLN A 101 1.56 17.35 3.63
C GLN A 101 1.00 18.67 4.15
N ASN A 102 1.82 19.53 4.76
CA ASN A 102 1.36 20.85 5.22
C ASN A 102 0.82 21.73 4.07
N THR A 103 1.31 21.51 2.84
CA THR A 103 0.92 22.29 1.66
C THR A 103 -0.15 21.61 0.79
N PHE A 104 -0.27 20.28 0.82
CA PHE A 104 -1.19 19.52 -0.05
C PHE A 104 -2.25 18.68 0.68
N ALA A 105 -2.09 18.43 1.98
CA ALA A 105 -3.05 17.73 2.85
C ALA A 105 -3.60 16.41 2.28
N ALA A 106 -2.75 15.59 1.70
CA ALA A 106 -3.09 14.29 1.12
C ALA A 106 -3.19 13.20 2.22
N HIS A 107 -4.20 13.36 3.09
CA HIS A 107 -4.56 12.41 4.15
C HIS A 107 -5.71 11.52 3.69
N ASN A 108 -5.38 10.47 2.94
CA ASN A 108 -6.34 9.64 2.23
C ASN A 108 -6.14 8.16 2.63
N PRO A 109 -7.06 7.59 3.45
CA PRO A 109 -6.97 6.18 3.80
C PRO A 109 -7.21 5.28 2.57
N PRO A 110 -6.61 4.07 2.52
CA PRO A 110 -6.87 3.13 1.44
C PRO A 110 -8.35 2.71 1.34
N GLU A 111 -8.94 2.80 0.15
CA GLU A 111 -10.32 2.39 -0.09
C GLU A 111 -10.49 0.87 -0.36
N PHE A 112 -9.41 0.17 -0.68
CA PHE A 112 -9.41 -1.26 -0.95
C PHE A 112 -8.16 -1.93 -0.38
N ILE A 113 -8.34 -2.94 0.45
CA ILE A 113 -7.26 -3.71 1.08
C ILE A 113 -7.51 -5.19 0.87
N LEU A 114 -6.59 -5.86 0.17
CA LEU A 114 -6.60 -7.31 0.00
C LEU A 114 -5.41 -7.91 0.74
N VAL A 115 -5.68 -8.82 1.66
CA VAL A 115 -4.66 -9.59 2.37
C VAL A 115 -4.83 -11.05 2.00
N THR A 116 -3.74 -11.72 1.62
CA THR A 116 -3.74 -13.14 1.33
C THR A 116 -2.72 -13.85 2.20
N VAL A 117 -3.18 -14.77 3.04
CA VAL A 117 -2.31 -15.71 3.75
C VAL A 117 -2.06 -16.88 2.81
N ARG A 118 -0.78 -17.16 2.53
CA ARG A 118 -0.34 -18.18 1.58
C ARG A 118 0.50 -19.23 2.31
N ARG A 119 0.27 -20.51 2.00
CA ARG A 119 1.02 -21.63 2.59
C ARG A 119 1.71 -22.45 1.49
N ASN A 120 2.96 -22.83 1.74
CA ASN A 120 3.75 -23.68 0.84
C ASN A 120 3.82 -23.17 -0.62
N THR A 121 3.79 -21.85 -0.81
CA THR A 121 3.81 -21.22 -2.14
C THR A 121 4.52 -19.87 -2.06
N ALA A 122 5.13 -19.48 -3.19
CA ALA A 122 5.73 -18.17 -3.31
C ALA A 122 4.71 -17.03 -3.14
N PRO A 123 5.15 -15.85 -2.65
CA PRO A 123 4.33 -14.65 -2.61
C PRO A 123 3.95 -14.18 -4.02
N ARG A 124 2.83 -13.47 -4.16
CA ARG A 124 2.33 -12.97 -5.45
C ARG A 124 2.10 -11.47 -5.42
N ASN A 125 2.96 -10.74 -6.11
CA ASN A 125 2.73 -9.33 -6.43
C ASN A 125 1.74 -9.24 -7.59
N LEU A 126 0.73 -8.37 -7.46
CA LEU A 126 -0.35 -8.20 -8.42
C LEU A 126 -0.17 -6.96 -9.31
N ALA A 127 1.02 -6.32 -9.30
CA ALA A 127 1.32 -5.13 -10.12
C ALA A 127 0.99 -5.32 -11.61
N ASN A 128 1.13 -6.54 -12.15
CA ASN A 128 0.76 -6.85 -13.54
C ASN A 128 -0.75 -6.75 -13.83
N ALA A 129 -1.59 -6.50 -12.81
CA ALA A 129 -2.98 -6.06 -13.01
C ALA A 129 -3.05 -4.67 -13.68
N PHE A 130 -1.98 -3.89 -13.56
CA PHE A 130 -1.87 -2.50 -14.02
C PHE A 130 -0.78 -2.32 -15.10
N GLU A 131 -0.29 -3.42 -15.68
CA GLU A 131 0.64 -3.37 -16.82
C GLU A 131 0.01 -2.64 -18.00
N THR A 132 -1.27 -2.92 -18.27
CA THR A 132 -2.13 -2.05 -19.07
C THR A 132 -2.80 -1.03 -18.16
N ALA A 133 -2.45 0.25 -18.32
CA ALA A 133 -2.96 1.34 -17.49
C ALA A 133 -4.49 1.42 -17.48
N ILE A 134 -5.08 1.54 -16.29
CA ILE A 134 -6.53 1.62 -16.12
C ILE A 134 -7.08 2.92 -16.74
N ARG A 135 -8.10 2.77 -17.58
CA ARG A 135 -8.88 3.88 -18.15
C ARG A 135 -10.30 3.80 -17.62
N ALA A 136 -10.54 4.44 -16.48
CA ALA A 136 -11.87 4.47 -15.88
C ALA A 136 -12.74 5.56 -16.52
N ARG A 137 -14.03 5.25 -16.73
CA ARG A 137 -15.05 6.25 -17.09
C ARG A 137 -15.72 6.85 -15.86
N ASP A 138 -15.94 5.99 -14.85
CA ASP A 138 -16.58 6.37 -13.60
C ASP A 138 -15.55 6.34 -12.45
N SER A 139 -15.55 5.30 -11.62
CA SER A 139 -14.63 5.17 -10.49
C SER A 139 -13.32 4.50 -10.88
N LEU A 140 -12.23 5.28 -10.79
CA LEU A 140 -10.87 4.77 -10.92
C LEU A 140 -10.52 3.75 -9.83
N THR A 141 -10.85 4.04 -8.57
CA THR A 141 -10.55 3.15 -7.43
C THR A 141 -11.25 1.80 -7.57
N ARG A 142 -12.53 1.78 -7.92
CA ARG A 142 -13.29 0.54 -8.19
C ARG A 142 -12.75 -0.23 -9.39
N SER A 143 -12.43 0.46 -10.48
CA SER A 143 -11.85 -0.16 -11.67
C SER A 143 -10.52 -0.83 -11.37
N SER A 144 -9.68 -0.18 -10.57
CA SER A 144 -8.40 -0.71 -10.12
C SER A 144 -8.56 -1.90 -9.17
N ALA A 145 -9.53 -1.85 -8.24
CA ALA A 145 -9.85 -2.97 -7.36
C ALA A 145 -10.33 -4.21 -8.14
N ASN A 146 -11.20 -4.02 -9.13
CA ASN A 146 -11.67 -5.09 -10.02
C ASN A 146 -10.53 -5.70 -10.84
N ALA A 147 -9.63 -4.89 -11.39
CA ALA A 147 -8.47 -5.37 -12.13
C ALA A 147 -7.53 -6.21 -11.22
N LEU A 148 -7.31 -5.76 -9.98
CA LEU A 148 -6.52 -6.47 -8.98
C LEU A 148 -7.13 -7.84 -8.66
N LEU A 149 -8.43 -7.89 -8.36
CA LEU A 149 -9.17 -9.13 -8.10
C LEU A 149 -9.15 -10.07 -9.31
N GLY A 150 -9.35 -9.54 -10.51
CA GLY A 150 -9.27 -10.30 -11.75
C GLY A 150 -7.91 -10.96 -11.93
N LYS A 151 -6.81 -10.21 -11.71
CA LYS A 151 -5.45 -10.78 -11.77
C LYS A 151 -5.24 -11.84 -10.70
N ALA A 152 -5.71 -11.61 -9.47
CA ALA A 152 -5.61 -12.58 -8.39
C ALA A 152 -6.30 -13.90 -8.75
N ARG A 153 -7.52 -13.84 -9.30
CA ARG A 153 -8.29 -15.02 -9.77
C ARG A 153 -7.55 -15.78 -10.86
N VAL A 154 -7.06 -15.08 -11.89
CA VAL A 154 -6.32 -15.71 -13.00
C VAL A 154 -5.07 -16.42 -12.50
N LEU A 155 -4.29 -15.77 -11.63
CA LEU A 155 -3.09 -16.38 -11.05
C LEU A 155 -3.42 -17.55 -10.12
N GLN A 156 -4.50 -17.46 -9.34
CA GLN A 156 -4.94 -18.56 -8.48
C GLN A 156 -5.41 -19.76 -9.29
N ALA A 157 -6.18 -19.55 -10.37
CA ALA A 157 -6.61 -20.62 -11.25
C ALA A 157 -5.44 -21.29 -11.99
N ALA A 158 -4.46 -20.51 -12.45
CA ALA A 158 -3.33 -21.03 -13.23
C ALA A 158 -2.29 -21.75 -12.37
N TYR A 159 -1.95 -21.20 -11.20
CA TYR A 159 -0.84 -21.69 -10.37
C TYR A 159 -1.30 -22.39 -9.08
N GLY A 160 -2.59 -22.37 -8.75
CA GLY A 160 -3.12 -22.98 -7.54
C GLY A 160 -2.48 -22.44 -6.26
N GLY A 161 -2.26 -23.34 -5.29
CA GLY A 161 -1.64 -23.05 -3.99
C GLY A 161 -2.67 -22.82 -2.89
N GLU A 162 -2.35 -23.28 -1.69
CA GLU A 162 -3.18 -23.08 -0.50
C GLU A 162 -3.12 -21.62 -0.08
N SER A 163 -4.28 -20.95 -0.09
CA SER A 163 -4.37 -19.56 0.32
C SER A 163 -5.75 -19.19 0.82
N SER A 164 -5.77 -18.31 1.82
CA SER A 164 -6.97 -17.68 2.38
C SER A 164 -6.88 -16.17 2.13
N ALA A 165 -7.89 -15.59 1.50
CA ALA A 165 -7.92 -14.18 1.14
C ALA A 165 -9.02 -13.44 1.91
N PHE A 166 -8.68 -12.25 2.39
CA PHE A 166 -9.56 -11.36 3.16
C PHE A 166 -9.52 -9.95 2.56
N VAL A 167 -10.65 -9.25 2.58
CA VAL A 167 -10.77 -7.95 1.93
C VAL A 167 -11.55 -6.94 2.77
N LEU A 168 -11.04 -5.71 2.84
CA LEU A 168 -11.82 -4.53 3.22
C LEU A 168 -12.04 -3.69 1.95
N ASP A 169 -13.30 -3.49 1.58
CA ASP A 169 -13.68 -2.78 0.35
C ASP A 169 -14.65 -1.65 0.66
N LEU A 170 -14.26 -0.42 0.31
CA LEU A 170 -15.09 0.78 0.35
C LEU A 170 -15.50 1.24 -1.06
N THR A 171 -14.99 0.59 -2.11
CA THR A 171 -15.14 1.01 -3.51
C THR A 171 -16.40 0.44 -4.17
N GLY A 172 -16.93 -0.67 -3.67
CA GLY A 172 -18.03 -1.43 -4.29
C GLY A 172 -17.55 -2.29 -5.47
N ALA A 173 -16.40 -2.95 -5.30
CA ALA A 173 -15.81 -3.85 -6.27
C ALA A 173 -16.53 -5.21 -6.31
N GLU A 174 -16.36 -5.94 -7.41
CA GLU A 174 -16.98 -7.25 -7.62
C GLU A 174 -16.15 -8.36 -6.96
N ILE A 175 -16.24 -8.45 -5.62
CA ILE A 175 -15.45 -9.39 -4.81
C ILE A 175 -15.80 -10.85 -5.11
N GLY A 176 -17.09 -11.18 -5.25
CA GLY A 176 -17.56 -12.55 -5.46
C GLY A 176 -17.06 -13.49 -4.36
N ASP A 177 -16.49 -14.63 -4.78
CA ASP A 177 -15.86 -15.64 -3.91
C ASP A 177 -14.34 -15.48 -3.78
N ALA A 178 -13.77 -14.39 -4.32
CA ALA A 178 -12.32 -14.21 -4.39
C ALA A 178 -11.66 -13.97 -3.01
N ALA A 179 -12.40 -13.39 -2.07
CA ALA A 179 -11.92 -13.07 -0.73
C ALA A 179 -13.10 -12.93 0.26
N ALA A 180 -12.87 -13.27 1.52
CA ALA A 180 -13.82 -13.07 2.59
C ALA A 180 -13.89 -11.58 2.99
N PRO A 181 -15.07 -10.93 2.95
CA PRO A 181 -15.19 -9.52 3.30
C PRO A 181 -15.06 -9.28 4.81
N ALA A 182 -14.42 -8.18 5.18
CA ALA A 182 -14.29 -7.69 6.54
C ALA A 182 -15.01 -6.34 6.68
N ALA A 183 -15.73 -6.14 7.78
CA ALA A 183 -16.51 -4.93 8.03
C ALA A 183 -15.66 -3.72 8.46
N SER A 184 -14.42 -3.94 8.90
CA SER A 184 -13.50 -2.90 9.38
C SER A 184 -12.05 -3.36 9.25
N LEU A 185 -11.11 -2.41 9.37
CA LEU A 185 -9.68 -2.72 9.39
C LEU A 185 -9.32 -3.66 10.56
N ALA A 186 -9.90 -3.43 11.74
CA ALA A 186 -9.68 -4.30 12.90
C ALA A 186 -10.16 -5.73 12.61
N ALA A 187 -11.37 -5.90 12.06
CA ALA A 187 -11.92 -7.20 11.72
C ALA A 187 -11.09 -7.91 10.62
N LEU A 188 -10.57 -7.15 9.65
CA LEU A 188 -9.68 -7.68 8.61
C LEU A 188 -8.41 -8.26 9.23
N ILE A 189 -7.76 -7.50 10.11
CA ILE A 189 -6.52 -7.92 10.77
C ILE A 189 -6.76 -9.09 11.71
N ASP A 190 -7.86 -9.08 12.48
CA ASP A 190 -8.22 -10.20 13.36
C ASP A 190 -8.36 -11.51 12.57
N ALA A 191 -9.05 -11.46 11.42
CA ALA A 191 -9.24 -12.63 10.57
C ALA A 191 -7.91 -13.13 9.97
N VAL A 192 -7.05 -12.23 9.50
CA VAL A 192 -5.71 -12.56 8.98
C VAL A 192 -4.85 -13.19 10.08
N MET A 193 -4.82 -12.61 11.28
CA MET A 193 -4.02 -13.12 12.39
C MET A 193 -4.50 -14.48 12.89
N ALA A 194 -5.82 -14.71 12.90
CA ALA A 194 -6.39 -16.02 13.20
C ALA A 194 -5.92 -17.07 12.17
N GLU A 195 -5.94 -16.73 10.89
CA GLU A 195 -5.53 -17.64 9.81
C GLU A 195 -4.03 -17.93 9.81
N VAL A 196 -3.18 -16.94 10.11
CA VAL A 196 -1.72 -17.14 10.26
C VAL A 196 -1.44 -18.13 11.39
N ARG A 197 -2.13 -18.02 12.53
CA ARG A 197 -1.95 -18.90 13.70
C ARG A 197 -2.46 -20.33 13.53
N ARG A 198 -3.27 -20.61 12.51
CA ARG A 198 -3.92 -21.94 12.33
C ARG A 198 -2.99 -23.04 11.82
N GLY A 199 -1.79 -22.72 11.36
CA GLY A 199 -0.83 -23.71 10.86
C GLY A 199 0.58 -23.20 11.04
#